data_AF-A0A3N1DBL1-F1
#
_entry.id   AF-A0A3N1DBL1-F1
#
_cell.length_a   1.000
_cell.length_b   1.000
_cell.length_c   1.000
_cell.angle_alpha   90.00
_cell.angle_beta   90.00
_cell.angle_gamma   90.00
#
_symmetry.space_group_name_H-M   'P 1'
#
loop_
_entity.id
_entity.type
_entity.pdbx_description
1 polymer ?
#
loop_
_entity_poly.entity_id
_entity_poly.type
_entity_poly.pdbx_seq_one_letter_code
_entity_poly.pdbx_strand_id
1 'polypeptide(L)'
;MSKQILSADLMRRLNTIRGLRQFADWLENNPAAPIDGHCFDLLVFIHDTDHATGPAQIRHLSTALGLPVEERTYGGHLLITTHFSGLRYQICHVPQITNSANPDPA
;
A
#
# COMPACT_ATOMS: atom_id res chain seq x y z
N MET A 1 -20.90 14.24 9.07
CA MET A 1 -19.43 14.12 8.88
C MET A 1 -19.02 13.21 7.69
N SER A 2 -19.94 12.68 6.89
CA SER A 2 -19.61 11.76 5.76
C SER A 2 -19.18 12.46 4.46
N LYS A 3 -19.80 13.61 4.13
CA LYS A 3 -19.55 14.31 2.85
C LYS A 3 -18.12 14.86 2.72
N GLN A 4 -17.52 15.28 3.84
CA GLN A 4 -16.17 15.85 3.88
C GLN A 4 -15.07 14.78 3.73
N ILE A 5 -15.28 13.60 4.32
CA ILE A 5 -14.38 12.44 4.16
C ILE A 5 -14.39 11.99 2.69
N LEU A 6 -15.58 11.85 2.09
CA LEU A 6 -15.73 11.53 0.66
C LEU A 6 -15.01 12.54 -0.25
N SER A 7 -15.02 13.84 0.10
CA SER A 7 -14.28 14.85 -0.67
C SER A 7 -12.77 14.76 -0.51
N ALA A 8 -12.27 14.43 0.68
CA ALA A 8 -10.84 14.29 0.94
C ALA A 8 -10.26 13.07 0.21
N ASP A 9 -10.97 11.95 0.21
CA ASP A 9 -10.54 10.73 -0.49
C ASP A 9 -10.60 10.89 -2.00
N LEU A 10 -11.64 11.57 -2.51
CA LEU A 10 -11.73 11.91 -3.92
C LEU A 10 -10.57 12.83 -4.35
N MET A 11 -10.29 13.88 -3.58
CA MET A 11 -9.18 14.79 -3.87
C MET A 11 -7.83 14.09 -3.82
N ARG A 12 -7.62 13.19 -2.84
CA ARG A 12 -6.41 12.37 -2.75
C ARG A 12 -6.24 11.50 -3.99
N ARG A 13 -7.31 10.79 -4.40
CA ARG A 13 -7.31 9.96 -5.61
C ARG A 13 -6.98 10.77 -6.86
N LEU A 14 -7.62 11.93 -7.04
CA LEU A 14 -7.38 12.79 -8.20
C LEU A 14 -5.95 13.34 -8.24
N ASN A 15 -5.41 13.74 -7.09
CA ASN A 15 -4.04 14.22 -6.99
C ASN A 15 -3.02 13.11 -7.25
N THR A 16 -3.23 11.89 -6.74
CA THR A 16 -2.37 10.73 -7.03
C THR A 16 -2.37 10.40 -8.52
N ILE A 17 -3.54 10.36 -9.17
CA ILE A 17 -3.63 10.11 -10.62
C ILE A 17 -2.88 11.21 -11.40
N ARG A 18 -3.03 12.48 -10.99
CA ARG A 18 -2.32 13.60 -11.63
C ARG A 18 -0.80 13.46 -11.48
N GLY A 19 -0.32 13.16 -10.27
CA GLY A 19 1.11 12.97 -10.01
C GLY A 19 1.70 11.80 -10.81
N LEU A 20 0.99 10.68 -10.92
CA LEU A 20 1.43 9.53 -11.73
C LEU A 20 1.56 9.87 -13.22
N ARG A 21 0.64 10.68 -13.77
CA ARG A 21 0.74 11.16 -15.15
C ARG A 21 1.93 12.09 -15.34
N GLN A 22 2.11 13.05 -14.43
CA GLN A 22 3.26 13.96 -14.47
C GLN A 22 4.60 13.21 -14.36
N PHE A 23 4.65 12.14 -13.55
CA PHE A 23 5.83 11.31 -13.42
C PHE A 23 6.11 10.52 -14.70
N ALA A 24 5.08 9.95 -15.34
CA ALA A 24 5.21 9.31 -16.64
C ALA A 24 5.75 10.29 -17.70
N ASP A 25 5.14 11.47 -17.81
CA ASP A 25 5.60 12.53 -18.73
C ASP A 25 7.06 12.92 -18.45
N TRP A 26 7.46 13.01 -17.18
CA TRP A 26 8.83 13.32 -16.80
C TRP A 26 9.81 12.21 -17.21
N LEU A 27 9.47 10.94 -16.98
CA LEU A 27 10.32 9.81 -17.40
C LEU A 27 10.51 9.77 -18.92
N GLU A 28 9.45 10.00 -19.69
CA GLU A 28 9.53 10.08 -21.16
C GLU A 28 10.49 11.17 -21.63
N ASN A 29 10.51 12.31 -20.94
CA ASN A 29 11.37 13.44 -21.26
C ASN A 29 12.80 13.33 -20.69
N ASN A 30 13.08 12.36 -19.83
CA ASN A 30 14.36 12.21 -19.13
C ASN A 30 14.90 10.77 -19.27
N PRO A 31 15.39 10.36 -20.46
CA PRO A 31 15.80 8.97 -20.71
C PRO A 31 17.03 8.50 -19.91
N ALA A 32 17.77 9.43 -19.30
CA ALA A 32 18.86 9.11 -18.39
C ALA A 32 18.37 8.77 -16.96
N ALA A 33 17.09 9.00 -16.65
CA ALA A 33 16.52 8.65 -15.37
C ALA A 33 16.44 7.11 -15.25
N PRO A 34 16.98 6.51 -14.17
CA PRO A 34 16.93 5.08 -13.99
C PRO A 34 15.49 4.60 -13.70
N ILE A 35 15.07 3.55 -14.38
CA ILE A 35 13.90 2.74 -14.02
C ILE A 35 14.42 1.36 -13.67
N ASP A 36 14.48 1.04 -12.38
CA ASP A 36 14.81 -0.31 -11.93
C ASP A 36 13.56 -1.20 -12.08
N GLY A 37 13.67 -2.25 -12.89
CA GLY A 37 12.58 -3.19 -13.16
C GLY A 37 12.08 -3.94 -11.92
N HIS A 38 12.77 -3.85 -10.79
CA HIS A 38 12.42 -4.53 -9.55
C HIS A 38 11.87 -3.61 -8.44
N CYS A 39 11.96 -2.29 -8.60
CA CYS A 39 11.77 -1.32 -7.49
C CYS A 39 10.59 -0.35 -7.68
N PHE A 40 9.77 -0.50 -8.73
CA PHE A 40 8.66 0.41 -8.98
C PHE A 40 7.37 -0.06 -8.30
N ASP A 41 7.23 0.32 -7.02
CA ASP A 41 6.10 -0.06 -6.16
C ASP A 41 5.25 1.15 -5.74
N LEU A 42 3.94 1.05 -5.94
CA LEU A 42 2.97 1.89 -5.26
C LEU A 42 2.41 1.11 -4.06
N LEU A 43 3.00 1.37 -2.88
CA LEU A 43 2.68 0.69 -1.64
C LEU A 43 1.67 1.49 -0.79
N VAL A 44 0.60 0.83 -0.36
CA VAL A 44 -0.41 1.37 0.55
C VAL A 44 -0.38 0.60 1.86
N PHE A 45 -0.23 1.32 2.97
CA PHE A 45 -0.31 0.75 4.31
C PHE A 45 -1.72 0.90 4.87
N ILE A 46 -2.29 -0.21 5.35
CA ILE A 46 -3.46 -0.19 6.21
C ILE A 46 -2.96 -0.10 7.64
N HIS A 47 -3.05 1.10 8.22
CA HIS A 47 -2.75 1.33 9.63
C HIS A 47 -4.01 1.02 10.44
N ASP A 48 -4.11 -0.21 10.91
CA ASP A 48 -5.07 -0.57 11.96
C ASP A 48 -4.28 -0.99 13.21
N THR A 49 -4.66 -0.44 14.35
CA THR A 49 -4.07 -0.76 15.65
C THR A 49 -4.57 -2.10 16.19
N ASP A 50 -5.65 -2.64 15.61
CA ASP A 50 -6.21 -3.94 15.99
C ASP A 50 -5.71 -5.07 15.07
N HIS A 51 -5.03 -6.04 15.69
CA HIS A 51 -4.47 -7.22 15.04
C HIS A 51 -5.53 -8.13 14.39
N ALA A 52 -6.80 -8.05 14.82
CA ALA A 52 -7.88 -8.88 14.29
C ALA A 52 -8.56 -8.26 13.05
N THR A 53 -8.63 -6.93 12.96
CA THR A 53 -9.39 -6.22 11.91
C THR A 53 -8.57 -6.01 10.64
N GLY A 54 -7.26 -5.78 10.74
CA GLY A 54 -6.37 -5.61 9.59
C GLY A 54 -6.44 -6.77 8.58
N PRO A 55 -6.31 -8.04 9.00
CA PRO A 55 -6.48 -9.20 8.14
C PRO A 55 -7.85 -9.32 7.46
N ALA A 56 -8.91 -8.97 8.17
CA ALA A 56 -10.27 -9.00 7.62
C ALA A 56 -10.45 -7.92 6.53
N GLN A 57 -9.88 -6.74 6.73
CA GLN A 57 -9.90 -5.65 5.74
C GLN A 57 -9.13 -6.03 4.48
N ILE A 58 -7.94 -6.65 4.61
CA ILE A 58 -7.19 -7.15 3.45
C ILE A 58 -8.02 -8.20 2.69
N ARG A 59 -8.58 -9.21 3.36
CA ARG A 59 -9.42 -10.22 2.67
C ARG A 59 -10.65 -9.62 1.99
N HIS A 60 -11.27 -8.62 2.61
CA HIS A 60 -12.40 -7.91 2.00
C HIS A 60 -11.98 -7.17 0.73
N LEU A 61 -10.87 -6.43 0.76
CA LEU A 61 -10.32 -5.73 -0.40
C LEU A 61 -9.89 -6.68 -1.51
N SER A 62 -9.26 -7.80 -1.16
CA SER A 62 -8.91 -8.87 -2.12
C SER A 62 -10.14 -9.35 -2.88
N THR A 63 -11.24 -9.62 -2.16
CA THR A 63 -12.50 -10.06 -2.75
C THR A 63 -13.10 -8.97 -3.65
N ALA A 64 -13.13 -7.72 -3.19
CA ALA A 64 -13.70 -6.60 -3.93
C ALA A 64 -12.90 -6.27 -5.21
N LEU A 65 -11.59 -6.47 -5.18
CA LEU A 65 -10.68 -6.20 -6.31
C LEU A 65 -10.43 -7.43 -7.18
N GLY A 66 -10.87 -8.63 -6.76
CA GLY A 66 -10.59 -9.89 -7.45
C GLY A 66 -9.11 -10.26 -7.47
N LEU A 67 -8.34 -9.81 -6.47
CA LEU A 67 -6.89 -10.02 -6.39
C LEU A 67 -6.55 -11.05 -5.31
N PRO A 68 -5.55 -11.92 -5.52
CA PRO A 68 -5.16 -12.90 -4.51
C PRO A 68 -4.51 -12.21 -3.29
N VAL A 69 -4.73 -12.79 -2.10
CA VAL A 69 -3.96 -12.42 -0.90
C VAL A 69 -2.72 -13.29 -0.83
N GLU A 70 -1.56 -12.65 -0.70
CA GLU A 70 -0.31 -13.28 -0.33
C GLU A 70 -0.05 -13.07 1.16
N GLU A 71 0.15 -14.15 1.90
CA GLU A 71 0.59 -14.08 3.29
C GLU A 71 2.12 -14.19 3.33
N ARG A 72 2.80 -13.14 3.80
CA ARG A 72 4.25 -13.15 3.97
C ARG A 72 4.56 -13.63 5.39
N THR A 73 5.30 -14.73 5.46
CA THR A 73 5.47 -15.56 6.66
C THR A 73 6.28 -14.89 7.78
N TYR A 74 6.94 -13.76 7.53
CA TYR A 74 7.71 -13.02 8.53
C TYR A 74 6.97 -11.72 8.89
N GLY A 75 6.40 -11.66 10.09
CA GLY A 75 5.77 -10.46 10.64
C GLY A 75 4.25 -10.36 10.50
N GLY A 76 3.55 -11.41 10.03
CA GLY A 76 2.08 -11.41 9.91
C GLY A 76 1.57 -10.42 8.86
N HIS A 77 2.39 -10.11 7.86
CA HIS A 77 2.04 -9.18 6.80
C HIS A 77 1.13 -9.87 5.79
N LEU A 78 -0.08 -9.33 5.65
CA LEU A 78 -0.98 -9.69 4.57
C LEU A 78 -0.84 -8.66 3.47
N LEU A 79 -0.61 -9.16 2.26
CA LEU A 79 -0.30 -8.38 1.07
C LEU A 79 -1.29 -8.73 -0.03
N ILE A 80 -1.81 -7.73 -0.71
CA ILE A 80 -2.43 -7.90 -2.02
C ILE A 80 -1.52 -7.23 -3.02
N THR A 81 -1.12 -7.97 -4.06
CA THR A 81 -0.32 -7.44 -5.15
C THR A 81 -1.08 -7.53 -6.45
N THR A 82 -1.00 -6.49 -7.27
CA THR A 82 -1.33 -6.55 -8.69
C THR A 82 -0.27 -5.83 -9.51
N HIS A 83 -0.12 -6.23 -10.77
CA HIS A 83 0.93 -5.77 -11.66
C HIS A 83 0.34 -4.99 -12.84
N PHE A 84 0.91 -3.84 -13.12
CA PHE A 84 0.63 -3.01 -14.30
C PHE A 84 1.93 -2.86 -15.09
N SER A 85 2.17 -3.78 -16.02
CA SER A 85 3.46 -3.87 -16.74
C SER A 85 4.64 -3.90 -15.73
N GLY A 86 5.50 -2.87 -15.72
CA GLY A 86 6.62 -2.77 -14.78
C GLY A 86 6.28 -2.17 -13.40
N LEU A 87 5.04 -1.75 -13.15
CA LEU A 87 4.60 -1.18 -11.87
C LEU A 87 3.89 -2.24 -11.02
N ARG A 88 4.28 -2.38 -9.75
CA ARG A 88 3.52 -3.18 -8.77
C ARG A 88 2.67 -2.27 -7.90
N TYR A 89 1.40 -2.61 -7.74
CA TYR A 89 0.53 -1.99 -6.75
C TYR A 89 0.34 -2.95 -5.59
N GLN A 90 0.66 -2.50 -4.39
CA GLN A 90 0.72 -3.33 -3.20
C GLN A 90 -0.09 -2.71 -2.06
N ILE A 91 -0.96 -3.50 -1.44
CA ILE A 91 -1.66 -3.13 -0.22
C ILE A 91 -1.17 -4.06 0.87
N CYS A 92 -0.55 -3.50 1.91
CA CYS A 92 -0.01 -4.28 3.01
C CYS A 92 -0.63 -3.87 4.35
N HIS A 93 -0.86 -4.88 5.18
CA HIS A 93 -1.10 -4.70 6.60
C HIS A 93 0.17 -5.07 7.36
N VAL A 94 0.67 -4.13 8.16
CA VAL A 94 1.79 -4.35 9.07
C VAL A 94 1.24 -4.29 10.49
N PRO A 95 1.13 -5.43 11.20
CA PRO A 95 0.70 -5.39 12.59
C PRO A 95 1.70 -4.57 13.40
N GLN A 96 1.21 -3.72 14.30
CA GLN A 96 2.09 -3.02 15.23
C GLN A 96 2.82 -4.06 16.09
N ILE A 97 4.14 -4.15 15.97
CA ILE A 97 4.93 -4.94 16.91
C ILE A 97 4.82 -4.22 18.26
N THR A 98 3.99 -4.72 19.16
CA THR A 98 4.13 -4.39 20.58
C THR A 98 5.47 -4.96 21.00
N ASN A 99 6.45 -4.09 21.27
CA ASN A 99 7.75 -4.51 21.76
C ASN A 99 7.58 -5.02 23.20
N SER A 100 7.13 -6.27 23.37
CA SER A 100 6.98 -6.92 24.68
C SER A 100 8.28 -7.55 25.19
N ALA A 101 9.44 -7.15 24.65
CA ALA A 101 10.73 -7.74 24.97
C ALA A 101 11.80 -6.70 25.37
N ASN A 102 11.45 -5.72 26.21
CA ASN A 102 12.47 -5.00 26.98
C ASN A 102 12.06 -4.97 28.46
N PRO A 103 12.52 -5.91 29.31
CA PRO A 103 12.44 -5.71 30.74
C PRO A 103 13.29 -4.47 31.10
N ASP A 104 12.72 -3.54 31.85
CA ASP A 104 13.42 -2.38 32.38
C ASP A 104 14.78 -2.80 32.99
N PRO A 105 15.89 -2.10 32.69
CA PRO A 105 17.11 -2.30 33.45
C PRO A 105 16.87 -1.80 34.88
N ALA A 106 17.05 -2.72 35.84
CA ALA A 106 17.03 -2.47 37.27
C ALA A 106 18.07 -1.43 37.71
#